data_AF-A0A350P2E1-F1
#
_entry.id   AF-A0A350P2E1-F1
#
_cell.length_a   1.000
_cell.length_b   1.000
_cell.length_c   1.000
_cell.angle_alpha   90.00
_cell.angle_beta   90.00
_cell.angle_gamma   90.00
#
_symmetry.space_group_name_H-M   'P 1'
#
loop_
_entity.id
_entity.type
_entity.pdbx_description
1 polymer ?
#
loop_
_entity_poly.entity_id
_entity_poly.type
_entity_poly.pdbx_seq_one_letter_code
_entity_poly.pdbx_strand_id
1 'polypeptide(L)'
;KQDFLWRLEATDRIGRAGIDKIGIGALLGLGDWRVDSVMTALHGQLLQQHYWRSRVSISFPRLRQCEGNSHNTQASQSTLPNEKQLLQLICAHRLFNPHVELSLSTRESAAFRDGAMTLGVTSMSAASQTQPGGYTQPSTALNQFDIDDSRPVSMVVSAIQQQGLEPVWKDWMPFTAG
;
A
#
# COMPACT_ATOMS: atom_id res chain seq x y z
N LYS A 1 -16.07 13.36 2.16
CA LYS A 1 -16.38 12.67 0.87
C LYS A 1 -17.50 11.69 1.14
N GLN A 2 -18.68 11.88 0.55
CA GLN A 2 -19.86 11.03 0.78
C GLN A 2 -20.35 10.30 -0.48
N ASP A 3 -20.07 10.84 -1.67
CA ASP A 3 -20.41 10.17 -2.93
C ASP A 3 -19.47 8.99 -3.22
N PHE A 4 -20.01 7.78 -3.12
CA PHE A 4 -19.29 6.54 -3.34
C PHE A 4 -18.96 6.31 -4.83
N LEU A 5 -19.94 6.49 -5.72
CA LEU A 5 -19.76 6.22 -7.16
C LEU A 5 -18.75 7.19 -7.75
N TRP A 6 -18.86 8.48 -7.40
CA TRP A 6 -17.88 9.48 -7.82
C TRP A 6 -16.46 9.13 -7.40
N ARG A 7 -16.29 8.54 -6.21
CA ARG A 7 -14.98 8.08 -5.72
C ARG A 7 -14.49 6.84 -6.46
N LEU A 8 -15.36 5.86 -6.69
CA LEU A 8 -15.02 4.63 -7.39
C LEU A 8 -14.56 4.92 -8.83
N GLU A 9 -15.32 5.75 -9.55
CA GLU A 9 -15.05 6.17 -10.92
C GLU A 9 -13.83 7.09 -11.07
N ALA A 10 -13.19 7.52 -9.99
CA ALA A 10 -11.98 8.33 -10.07
C ALA A 10 -10.84 7.60 -10.80
N THR A 11 -10.73 6.30 -10.59
CA THR A 11 -9.74 5.43 -11.27
C THR A 11 -10.00 5.35 -12.77
N ASP A 12 -11.27 5.27 -13.17
CA ASP A 12 -11.70 5.29 -14.56
C ASP A 12 -11.30 6.62 -15.23
N ARG A 13 -11.55 7.75 -14.57
CA ARG A 13 -11.13 9.07 -15.07
C ARG A 13 -9.61 9.21 -15.22
N ILE A 14 -8.84 8.65 -14.28
CA ILE A 14 -7.37 8.59 -14.35
C ILE A 14 -6.92 7.76 -15.57
N GLY A 15 -7.53 6.60 -15.78
CA GLY A 15 -7.26 5.75 -16.94
C GLY A 15 -7.57 6.44 -18.27
N ARG A 16 -8.73 7.11 -18.38
CA ARG A 16 -9.11 7.88 -19.58
C ARG A 16 -8.15 9.04 -19.87
N ALA A 17 -7.59 9.65 -18.82
CA ALA A 17 -6.59 10.71 -18.97
C ALA A 17 -5.23 10.20 -19.44
N GLY A 18 -5.03 8.88 -19.56
CA GLY A 18 -3.77 8.29 -20.01
C GLY A 18 -2.65 8.36 -18.97
N ILE A 19 -2.98 8.49 -17.69
CA ILE A 19 -1.99 8.45 -16.61
C ILE A 19 -1.34 7.06 -16.57
N ASP A 20 -0.02 7.05 -16.40
CA ASP A 20 0.83 5.87 -16.53
C ASP A 20 0.60 4.83 -15.43
N LYS A 21 0.20 5.27 -14.22
CA LYS A 21 0.02 4.42 -13.05
C LYS A 21 -1.25 4.75 -12.29
N ILE A 22 -2.06 3.71 -12.03
CA ILE A 22 -3.31 3.79 -11.28
C ILE A 22 -3.15 2.99 -9.98
N GLY A 23 -3.12 3.71 -8.85
CA GLY A 23 -3.05 3.12 -7.52
C GLY A 23 -4.44 2.91 -6.92
N ILE A 24 -4.72 1.70 -6.43
CA ILE A 24 -5.95 1.35 -5.73
C ILE A 24 -5.65 0.65 -4.40
N GLY A 25 -6.66 0.61 -3.52
CA GLY A 25 -6.56 -0.06 -2.23
C GLY A 25 -7.79 0.23 -1.37
N ALA A 26 -8.32 -0.81 -0.74
CA ALA A 26 -9.32 -0.68 0.31
C ALA A 26 -8.63 -0.52 1.68
N LEU A 27 -9.22 0.28 2.56
CA LEU A 27 -8.76 0.42 3.94
C LEU A 27 -9.27 -0.75 4.77
N LEU A 28 -8.40 -1.73 5.01
CA LEU A 28 -8.74 -2.96 5.71
C LEU A 28 -9.08 -2.67 7.17
N GLY A 29 -10.24 -3.13 7.64
CA GLY A 29 -10.73 -2.91 9.01
C GLY A 29 -12.00 -2.06 9.13
N LEU A 30 -12.43 -1.39 8.05
CA LEU A 30 -13.72 -0.68 8.01
C LEU A 30 -14.94 -1.61 7.86
N GLY A 31 -14.74 -2.76 7.21
CA GLY A 31 -15.76 -3.80 6.97
C GLY A 31 -15.12 -5.18 6.91
N ASP A 32 -15.74 -6.11 6.19
CA ASP A 32 -15.11 -7.42 5.94
C ASP A 32 -13.93 -7.28 4.98
N TRP A 33 -12.73 -7.32 5.55
CA TRP A 33 -11.48 -7.18 4.83
C TRP A 33 -11.29 -8.21 3.71
N ARG A 34 -11.91 -9.40 3.79
CA ARG A 34 -11.82 -10.40 2.72
C ARG A 34 -12.62 -9.95 1.50
N VAL A 35 -13.83 -9.46 1.72
CA VAL A 35 -14.69 -8.93 0.65
C VAL A 35 -14.03 -7.71 0.02
N ASP A 36 -13.59 -6.75 0.83
CA ASP A 36 -12.91 -5.54 0.37
C ASP A 36 -11.66 -5.86 -0.48
N SER A 37 -10.88 -6.85 -0.04
CA SER A 37 -9.69 -7.32 -0.75
C SER A 37 -10.02 -7.95 -2.09
N VAL A 38 -11.02 -8.84 -2.15
CA VAL A 38 -11.46 -9.49 -3.39
C VAL A 38 -11.99 -8.45 -4.38
N MET A 39 -12.83 -7.52 -3.92
CA MET A 39 -13.36 -6.46 -4.77
C MET A 39 -12.25 -5.53 -5.29
N THR A 40 -11.23 -5.25 -4.47
CA THR A 40 -10.04 -4.50 -4.91
C THR A 40 -9.27 -5.25 -6.00
N ALA A 41 -9.08 -6.56 -5.86
CA ALA A 41 -8.40 -7.39 -6.86
C ALA A 41 -9.15 -7.40 -8.20
N LEU A 42 -10.46 -7.61 -8.16
CA LEU A 42 -11.32 -7.60 -9.35
C LEU A 42 -11.33 -6.23 -10.03
N HIS A 43 -11.39 -5.15 -9.24
CA HIS A 43 -11.31 -3.79 -9.77
C HIS A 43 -9.96 -3.53 -10.47
N GLY A 44 -8.86 -3.99 -9.87
CA GLY A 44 -7.53 -3.91 -10.50
C GLY A 44 -7.46 -4.65 -11.84
N GLN A 45 -8.05 -5.85 -11.90
CA GLN A 45 -8.13 -6.62 -13.16
C GLN A 45 -8.95 -5.87 -14.22
N LEU A 46 -10.11 -5.32 -13.85
CA LEU A 46 -10.96 -4.55 -14.76
C LEU A 46 -10.20 -3.34 -15.34
N LEU A 47 -9.48 -2.60 -14.48
CA LEU A 47 -8.67 -1.46 -14.91
C LEU A 47 -7.58 -1.89 -15.89
N GLN A 48 -6.89 -3.01 -15.66
CA GLN A 48 -5.87 -3.50 -16.60
C GLN A 48 -6.47 -3.93 -17.94
N GLN A 49 -7.66 -4.53 -17.95
CA GLN A 49 -8.35 -4.91 -19.18
C GLN A 49 -8.78 -3.70 -20.01
N HIS A 50 -9.23 -2.62 -19.36
CA HIS A 50 -9.72 -1.42 -20.04
C HIS A 50 -8.59 -0.43 -20.39
N TYR A 51 -7.61 -0.29 -19.51
CA TYR A 51 -6.50 0.66 -19.61
C TYR A 51 -5.15 -0.05 -19.70
N TRP A 52 -4.98 -0.90 -20.72
CA TRP A 52 -3.81 -1.77 -20.89
C TRP A 52 -2.44 -1.05 -20.96
N ARG A 53 -2.43 0.26 -21.26
CA ARG A 53 -1.22 1.10 -21.26
C ARG A 53 -0.84 1.62 -19.88
N SER A 54 -1.76 1.56 -18.92
CA SER A 54 -1.56 2.01 -17.55
C SER A 54 -1.18 0.83 -16.66
N ARG A 55 -0.18 1.04 -15.81
CA ARG A 55 0.19 0.11 -14.75
C ARG A 55 -0.80 0.22 -13.60
N VAL A 56 -1.13 -0.90 -12.98
CA VAL A 56 -1.98 -0.93 -11.78
C VAL A 56 -1.13 -1.30 -10.57
N SER A 57 -1.36 -0.58 -9.48
CA SER A 57 -0.78 -0.88 -8.17
C SER A 57 -1.88 -1.08 -7.13
N ILE A 58 -1.72 -2.11 -6.31
CA ILE A 58 -2.60 -2.43 -5.20
C ILE A 58 -1.82 -2.22 -3.89
N SER A 59 -2.44 -1.50 -2.96
CA SER A 59 -1.93 -1.30 -1.60
C SER A 59 -2.83 -1.99 -0.58
N PHE A 60 -2.25 -2.36 0.56
CA PHE A 60 -2.95 -3.06 1.65
C PHE A 60 -2.98 -2.25 2.96
N PRO A 61 -3.51 -1.02 2.97
CA PRO A 61 -3.52 -0.21 4.17
C PRO A 61 -4.45 -0.82 5.21
N ARG A 62 -3.91 -1.21 6.37
CA ARG A 62 -4.72 -1.53 7.56
C ARG A 62 -5.17 -0.25 8.25
N LEU A 63 -6.35 -0.29 8.85
CA LEU A 63 -6.81 0.76 9.75
C LEU A 63 -5.84 0.85 10.94
N ARG A 64 -5.36 2.06 11.20
CA ARG A 64 -4.49 2.39 12.32
C ARG A 64 -5.13 3.51 13.12
N GLN A 65 -4.69 3.66 14.36
CA GLN A 65 -5.12 4.79 15.17
C GLN A 65 -4.66 6.10 14.51
N CYS A 66 -5.48 7.14 14.67
CA CYS A 66 -5.18 8.49 14.24
C CYS A 66 -5.64 9.47 15.34
N GLU A 67 -4.93 10.57 15.49
CA GLU A 67 -5.28 11.58 16.49
C GLU A 67 -6.65 12.20 16.15
N GLY A 68 -7.62 12.00 17.04
CA GLY A 68 -9.01 12.43 16.88
C GLY A 68 -10.06 11.31 16.74
N ASN A 69 -9.65 10.04 16.61
CA ASN A 69 -10.58 8.89 16.49
C ASN A 69 -10.30 7.76 17.51
N SER A 70 -9.91 8.13 18.73
CA SER A 70 -9.53 7.21 19.82
C SER A 70 -10.68 6.37 20.39
N HIS A 71 -11.95 6.69 20.07
CA HIS A 71 -13.13 6.08 20.71
C HIS A 71 -13.79 4.91 19.96
N ASN A 72 -13.39 4.57 18.72
CA ASN A 72 -14.10 3.56 17.91
C ASN A 72 -13.33 2.24 17.69
N THR A 73 -12.32 1.97 18.50
CA THR A 73 -11.32 0.90 18.24
C THR A 73 -11.78 -0.51 18.62
N GLN A 74 -12.75 -0.67 19.52
CA GLN A 74 -13.15 -2.00 20.00
C GLN A 74 -13.98 -2.79 18.97
N ALA A 75 -14.86 -2.14 18.20
CA ALA A 75 -15.62 -2.80 17.13
C ALA A 75 -14.75 -3.13 15.90
N SER A 76 -13.62 -2.42 15.71
CA SER A 76 -12.74 -2.54 14.54
C SER A 76 -11.68 -3.65 14.67
N GLN A 77 -11.39 -4.16 15.86
CA GLN A 77 -10.35 -5.19 16.03
C GLN A 77 -10.75 -6.56 15.46
N SER A 78 -12.04 -6.92 15.49
CA SER A 78 -12.54 -8.19 14.93
C SER A 78 -12.48 -8.21 13.39
N THR A 79 -12.56 -7.04 12.76
CA THR A 79 -12.55 -6.87 11.30
C THR A 79 -11.17 -6.55 10.73
N LEU A 80 -10.14 -6.42 11.57
CA LEU A 80 -8.78 -6.13 11.11
C LEU A 80 -8.02 -7.44 10.82
N PRO A 81 -7.39 -7.59 9.64
CA PRO A 81 -6.52 -8.73 9.40
C PRO A 81 -5.28 -8.64 10.30
N ASN A 82 -4.96 -9.73 10.99
CA ASN A 82 -3.68 -9.89 11.67
C ASN A 82 -2.54 -10.09 10.65
N GLU A 83 -1.29 -10.11 11.10
CA GLU A 83 -0.12 -10.21 10.20
C GLU A 83 -0.14 -11.49 9.33
N LYS A 84 -0.53 -12.64 9.89
CA LYS A 84 -0.64 -13.89 9.12
C LYS A 84 -1.70 -13.79 8.02
N GLN A 85 -2.83 -13.17 8.33
CA GLN A 85 -3.92 -12.94 7.38
C GLN A 85 -3.55 -11.91 6.31
N LEU A 86 -2.85 -10.83 6.70
CA LEU A 86 -2.33 -9.84 5.76
C LEU A 86 -1.32 -10.46 4.81
N LEU A 87 -0.40 -11.28 5.32
CA LEU A 87 0.56 -12.00 4.48
C LEU A 87 -0.15 -12.97 3.52
N GLN A 88 -1.13 -13.74 4.02
CA GLN A 88 -1.95 -14.61 3.18
C GLN A 88 -2.62 -13.83 2.05
N LEU A 89 -3.14 -12.64 2.34
CA LEU A 89 -3.77 -11.77 1.37
C LEU A 89 -2.77 -11.27 0.32
N ILE A 90 -1.58 -10.82 0.74
CA ILE A 90 -0.50 -10.41 -0.18
C ILE A 90 -0.14 -11.56 -1.13
N CYS A 91 0.06 -12.77 -0.60
CA CYS A 91 0.34 -13.95 -1.40
C CYS A 91 -0.81 -14.29 -2.35
N ALA A 92 -2.06 -14.21 -1.89
CA ALA A 92 -3.23 -14.45 -2.74
C ALA A 92 -3.32 -13.46 -3.90
N HIS A 93 -3.06 -12.16 -3.65
CA HIS A 93 -3.01 -11.14 -4.71
C HIS A 93 -1.87 -11.39 -5.69
N ARG A 94 -0.69 -11.81 -5.21
CA ARG A 94 0.45 -12.14 -6.08
C ARG A 94 0.17 -13.35 -6.96
N LEU A 95 -0.52 -14.37 -6.44
CA LEU A 95 -0.96 -15.54 -7.22
C LEU A 95 -2.07 -15.19 -8.22
N PHE A 96 -3.01 -14.35 -7.81
CA PHE A 96 -4.12 -13.91 -8.66
C PHE A 96 -3.65 -13.04 -9.83
N ASN A 97 -2.71 -12.13 -9.58
CA ASN A 97 -2.16 -11.25 -10.61
C ASN A 97 -0.64 -11.12 -10.43
N PRO A 98 0.17 -11.88 -11.18
CA PRO A 98 1.62 -11.86 -11.03
C PRO A 98 2.25 -10.55 -11.53
N HIS A 99 1.55 -9.74 -12.33
CA HIS A 99 2.08 -8.53 -12.96
C HIS A 99 1.72 -7.24 -12.20
N VAL A 100 0.78 -7.29 -11.27
CA VAL A 100 0.38 -6.09 -10.51
C VAL A 100 1.49 -5.69 -9.54
N GLU A 101 1.68 -4.38 -9.38
CA GLU A 101 2.55 -3.86 -8.34
C GLU A 101 1.84 -3.97 -6.98
N LEU A 102 2.48 -4.62 -6.01
CA LEU A 102 1.98 -4.71 -4.64
C LEU A 102 2.78 -3.79 -3.74
N SER A 103 2.11 -2.82 -3.13
CA SER A 103 2.72 -1.77 -2.33
C SER A 103 2.46 -1.97 -0.83
N LEU A 104 3.53 -1.94 -0.03
CA LEU A 104 3.47 -2.02 1.44
C LEU A 104 3.99 -0.72 2.10
N SER A 105 3.20 -0.14 2.99
CA SER A 105 3.54 1.14 3.64
C SER A 105 4.23 0.96 4.99
N THR A 106 4.80 2.04 5.53
CA THR A 106 5.31 2.15 6.91
C THR A 106 4.25 2.02 8.01
N ARG A 107 2.97 1.81 7.64
CA ARG A 107 1.94 1.35 8.58
C ARG A 107 2.21 -0.04 9.13
N GLU A 108 3.11 -0.79 8.54
CA GLU A 108 3.44 -2.16 8.94
C GLU A 108 4.80 -2.20 9.64
N SER A 109 4.94 -3.08 10.63
CA SER A 109 6.15 -3.19 11.44
C SER A 109 7.36 -3.54 10.60
N ALA A 110 8.55 -3.12 11.05
CA ALA A 110 9.82 -3.47 10.38
C ALA A 110 9.97 -4.99 10.17
N ALA A 111 9.68 -5.78 11.21
CA ALA A 111 9.79 -7.23 11.17
C ALA A 111 8.83 -7.87 10.14
N PHE A 112 7.58 -7.39 10.07
CA PHE A 112 6.63 -7.87 9.08
C PHE A 112 7.07 -7.52 7.66
N ARG A 113 7.51 -6.28 7.45
CA ARG A 113 7.95 -5.78 6.15
C ARG A 113 9.17 -6.53 5.63
N ASP A 114 10.12 -6.83 6.50
CA ASP A 114 11.34 -7.59 6.18
C ASP A 114 11.02 -9.02 5.73
N GLY A 115 9.97 -9.64 6.30
CA GLY A 115 9.46 -10.92 5.80
C GLY A 115 8.63 -10.80 4.53
N ALA A 116 7.76 -9.80 4.43
CA ALA A 116 6.81 -9.66 3.31
C ALA A 116 7.49 -9.27 1.98
N MET A 117 8.65 -8.59 2.02
CA MET A 117 9.36 -8.16 0.81
C MET A 117 9.82 -9.32 -0.09
N THR A 118 10.02 -10.52 0.47
CA THR A 118 10.44 -11.71 -0.30
C THR A 118 9.25 -12.54 -0.82
N LEU A 119 8.02 -12.20 -0.41
CA LEU A 119 6.83 -13.04 -0.61
C LEU A 119 5.80 -12.45 -1.58
N GLY A 120 6.09 -11.29 -2.17
CA GLY A 120 5.28 -10.74 -3.26
C GLY A 120 5.13 -9.23 -3.27
N VAL A 121 5.57 -8.50 -2.25
CA VAL A 121 5.61 -7.04 -2.28
C VAL A 121 6.66 -6.58 -3.28
N THR A 122 6.32 -5.63 -4.16
CA THR A 122 7.22 -5.09 -5.20
C THR A 122 7.56 -3.63 -4.99
N SER A 123 6.86 -2.95 -4.08
CA SER A 123 7.09 -1.55 -3.75
C SER A 123 6.86 -1.33 -2.26
N MET A 124 7.68 -0.49 -1.64
CA MET A 124 7.48 -0.14 -0.24
C MET A 124 7.87 1.30 0.06
N SER A 125 7.15 1.94 0.97
CA SER A 125 7.49 3.30 1.41
C SER A 125 8.58 3.28 2.47
N ALA A 126 9.50 4.24 2.48
CA ALA A 126 10.53 4.39 3.51
C ALA A 126 10.51 5.82 4.06
N ALA A 127 10.84 5.99 5.35
CA ALA A 127 10.85 7.29 6.03
C ALA A 127 9.60 8.17 5.74
N SER A 128 8.41 7.57 5.82
CA SER A 128 7.17 8.27 5.54
C SER A 128 6.88 9.27 6.65
N GLN A 129 6.62 10.52 6.29
CA GLN A 129 6.19 11.55 7.22
C GLN A 129 4.70 11.81 7.01
N THR A 130 3.88 11.49 8.01
CA THR A 130 2.40 11.52 7.91
C THR A 130 1.80 12.88 8.26
N GLN A 131 2.66 13.88 8.48
CA GLN A 131 2.31 15.27 8.75
C GLN A 131 2.36 16.11 7.46
N PRO A 132 1.35 16.96 7.19
CA PRO A 132 1.45 17.99 6.16
C PRO A 132 2.70 18.86 6.39
N GLY A 133 3.63 18.89 5.44
CA GLY A 133 4.86 19.71 5.51
C GLY A 133 5.99 19.16 6.41
N GLY A 134 5.85 17.95 6.94
CA GLY A 134 6.74 17.44 7.99
C GLY A 134 8.20 17.16 7.58
N TYR A 135 8.56 17.25 6.29
CA TYR A 135 9.95 17.14 5.82
C TYR A 135 10.74 18.46 5.97
N THR A 136 10.06 19.60 6.03
CA THR A 136 10.68 20.94 6.04
C THR A 136 10.40 21.72 7.34
N GLN A 137 9.28 21.44 8.01
CA GLN A 137 8.96 21.99 9.33
C GLN A 137 8.22 20.91 10.13
N PRO A 138 8.77 20.39 11.24
CA PRO A 138 8.01 19.56 12.16
C PRO A 138 6.94 20.45 12.80
N SER A 139 5.77 20.52 12.16
CA SER A 139 4.62 21.22 12.70
C SER A 139 3.88 20.28 13.66
N THR A 140 3.15 20.87 14.61
CA THR A 140 2.18 20.18 15.48
C THR A 140 0.93 19.73 14.70
N ALA A 141 1.06 19.43 13.40
CA ALA A 141 -0.03 18.96 12.58
C ALA A 141 -0.33 17.49 12.90
N LEU A 142 -1.61 17.20 13.12
CA LEU A 142 -2.14 15.89 13.50
C LEU A 142 -1.68 14.81 12.49
N ASN A 143 -1.13 13.71 13.01
CA ASN A 143 -0.71 12.58 12.18
C ASN A 143 -1.93 11.91 11.52
N GLN A 144 -1.88 11.70 10.20
CA GLN A 144 -2.97 11.02 9.48
C GLN A 144 -3.13 9.55 9.90
N PHE A 145 -2.03 8.92 10.32
CA PHE A 145 -1.97 7.58 10.92
C PHE A 145 -0.63 7.39 11.64
N ASP A 146 -0.61 6.47 12.60
CA ASP A 146 0.62 6.07 13.29
C ASP A 146 1.54 5.24 12.38
N ILE A 147 2.82 5.61 12.38
CA ILE A 147 3.89 4.92 11.70
C ILE A 147 4.40 3.79 12.60
N ASP A 148 4.50 2.58 12.05
CA ASP A 148 4.99 1.37 12.76
C ASP A 148 6.47 1.10 12.40
N ASP A 149 6.88 1.45 11.18
CA ASP A 149 8.29 1.40 10.76
C ASP A 149 8.87 2.82 10.56
N SER A 150 9.58 3.29 11.57
CA SER A 150 10.27 4.58 11.61
C SER A 150 11.72 4.51 11.16
N ARG A 151 12.19 3.38 10.61
CA ARG A 151 13.57 3.24 10.14
C ARG A 151 13.88 4.28 9.07
N PRO A 152 15.08 4.89 9.10
CA PRO A 152 15.52 5.78 8.03
C PRO A 152 15.68 4.99 6.73
N VAL A 153 15.64 5.70 5.60
CA VAL A 153 15.74 5.12 4.26
C VAL A 153 16.95 4.18 4.12
N SER A 154 18.11 4.57 4.64
CA SER A 154 19.34 3.77 4.60
C SER A 154 19.20 2.40 5.26
N MET A 155 18.46 2.29 6.36
CA MET A 155 18.24 1.00 7.02
C MET A 155 17.27 0.10 6.24
N VAL A 156 16.25 0.69 5.62
CA VAL A 156 15.34 -0.08 4.73
C VAL A 156 16.09 -0.61 3.52
N VAL A 157 16.96 0.21 2.91
CA VAL A 157 17.84 -0.19 1.80
C VAL A 157 18.74 -1.37 2.21
N SER A 158 19.42 -1.26 3.35
CA SER A 158 20.27 -2.34 3.86
C SER A 158 19.48 -3.62 4.12
N ALA A 159 18.25 -3.52 4.66
CA ALA A 159 17.39 -4.69 4.89
C ALA A 159 17.00 -5.39 3.57
N ILE A 160 16.66 -4.62 2.53
CA ILE A 160 16.37 -5.15 1.18
C ILE A 160 17.62 -5.88 0.62
N GLN A 161 18.79 -5.26 0.70
CA GLN A 161 20.04 -5.85 0.21
C GLN A 161 20.43 -7.12 0.97
N GLN A 162 20.20 -7.18 2.28
CA GLN A 162 20.46 -8.38 3.10
C GLN A 162 19.60 -9.58 2.70
N GLN A 163 18.42 -9.34 2.10
CA GLN A 163 17.57 -10.39 1.55
C GLN A 163 17.97 -10.79 0.12
N GLY A 164 19.07 -10.25 -0.42
CA GLY A 164 19.52 -10.50 -1.79
C GLY A 164 18.70 -9.78 -2.86
N LEU A 165 17.95 -8.74 -2.48
CA LEU A 165 17.14 -7.94 -3.39
C LEU A 165 17.85 -6.62 -3.77
N GLU A 166 17.53 -6.11 -4.95
CA GLU A 166 18.04 -4.82 -5.41
C GLU A 166 17.02 -3.69 -5.14
N PRO A 167 17.37 -2.66 -4.36
CA PRO A 167 16.52 -1.50 -4.15
C PRO A 167 16.55 -0.60 -5.40
N VAL A 168 15.40 -0.47 -6.07
CA VAL A 168 15.24 0.34 -7.27
C VAL A 168 14.44 1.61 -6.96
N TRP A 169 15.00 2.76 -7.36
CA TRP A 169 14.41 4.09 -7.13
C TRP A 169 13.69 4.65 -8.35
N LYS A 170 13.97 4.10 -9.54
CA LYS A 170 13.52 4.61 -10.83
C LYS A 170 12.86 3.48 -11.60
N ASP A 171 11.68 3.75 -12.13
CA ASP A 171 10.87 2.83 -12.92
C ASP A 171 11.04 3.03 -14.44
N TRP A 172 12.05 3.80 -14.85
CA TRP A 172 12.26 4.24 -16.24
C TRP A 172 13.67 4.01 -16.80
N MET A 173 14.63 3.53 -15.99
CA MET A 173 15.97 3.18 -16.46
C MET A 173 16.12 1.65 -16.59
N PRO A 174 16.68 1.14 -17.69
CA PRO A 174 17.00 -0.29 -17.82
C PRO A 174 18.08 -0.70 -16.82
N PHE A 175 17.98 -1.93 -16.31
CA PHE A 175 18.98 -2.50 -15.40
C PHE A 175 20.33 -2.63 -16.12
N THR A 176 21.36 -1.99 -15.58
CA THR A 176 22.75 -2.28 -15.95
C THR A 176 23.26 -3.38 -15.02
N ALA A 177 23.32 -4.62 -15.51
CA ALA A 177 24.05 -5.67 -14.82
C ALA A 177 25.52 -5.25 -14.73
N GLY A 178 26.02 -5.10 -13.50
CA GLY A 178 27.44 -4.91 -13.19
C GLY A 178 28.20 -6.23 -13.18
#